data_AF-Q8ZT82-F1
#
_entry.id   AF-Q8ZT82-F1
#
_cell.length_a   1.000
_cell.length_b   1.000
_cell.length_c   1.000
_cell.angle_alpha   90.00
_cell.angle_beta   90.00
_cell.angle_gamma   90.00
#
_symmetry.space_group_name_H-M   'P 1'
#
loop_
_entity.id
_entity.type
_entity.pdbx_description
1 polymer ?
#
loop_
_entity_poly.entity_id
_entity_poly.type
_entity_poly.pdbx_seq_one_letter_code
_entity_poly.pdbx_strand_id
1 'polypeptide(L)'
;MLAAPIVPIIARIKKATADDPIRREILKVVEQMGAATLSQIVKTTRKSWGAVQWHVYVLEREGRLKSVKIGLFIYYFTNPKAAAEVILSSVDPNNLSPEDREKLDLMASFAS
;
A
#
# COMPACT_ATOMS: atom_id res chain seq x y z
N MET A 1 -2.03 -34.01 31.28
CA MET A 1 -1.27 -32.95 30.57
C MET A 1 -2.27 -31.94 30.04
N LEU A 2 -2.28 -30.72 30.58
CA LEU A 2 -3.17 -29.63 30.16
C LEU A 2 -2.53 -28.88 28.99
N ALA A 3 -3.05 -29.06 27.77
CA ALA A 3 -2.78 -28.14 26.68
C ALA A 3 -3.58 -26.85 26.97
N ALA A 4 -2.91 -25.82 27.48
CA ALA A 4 -3.51 -24.50 27.60
C ALA A 4 -3.91 -23.99 26.20
N PRO A 5 -5.03 -23.25 26.05
CA PRO A 5 -5.44 -22.76 24.74
C PRO A 5 -4.40 -21.73 24.26
N ILE A 6 -3.68 -22.04 23.18
CA ILE A 6 -2.70 -21.15 22.54
C ILE A 6 -3.43 -20.04 21.74
N VAL A 7 -4.74 -20.19 21.52
CA VAL A 7 -5.60 -19.30 20.72
C VAL A 7 -5.56 -17.80 21.13
N PRO A 8 -5.70 -17.40 22.41
CA PRO A 8 -5.73 -15.98 22.78
C PRO A 8 -4.38 -15.27 22.57
N ILE A 9 -3.26 -16.00 22.62
CA ILE A 9 -1.92 -15.43 22.43
C ILE A 9 -1.69 -15.11 20.95
N ILE A 10 -2.03 -16.03 20.04
CA ILE A 10 -1.89 -15.83 18.59
C ILE A 10 -2.77 -14.67 18.12
N ALA A 11 -4.00 -14.56 18.62
CA ALA A 11 -4.91 -13.47 18.27
C ALA A 11 -4.39 -12.10 18.72
N ARG A 12 -3.82 -11.99 19.93
CA ARG A 12 -3.20 -10.75 20.43
C ARG A 12 -1.96 -10.36 19.65
N ILE A 13 -1.12 -11.33 19.27
CA ILE A 13 0.08 -11.08 18.48
C ILE A 13 -0.31 -10.53 17.10
N LYS A 14 -1.26 -11.17 16.39
CA LYS A 14 -1.78 -10.67 15.10
C LYS A 14 -2.34 -9.25 15.22
N LYS A 15 -3.08 -8.95 16.29
CA LYS A 15 -3.64 -7.61 16.55
C LYS A 15 -2.54 -6.58 16.85
N ALA A 16 -1.51 -6.93 17.62
CA ALA A 16 -0.38 -6.05 17.93
C ALA A 16 0.50 -5.79 16.70
N THR A 17 0.71 -6.77 15.82
CA THR A 17 1.33 -6.53 14.51
C THR A 17 0.44 -5.65 13.63
N ALA A 18 -0.88 -5.85 13.61
CA ALA A 18 -1.76 -4.96 12.84
C ALA A 18 -1.74 -3.49 13.33
N ASP A 19 -1.37 -3.23 14.59
CA ASP A 19 -1.47 -1.90 15.24
C ASP A 19 -0.11 -1.18 15.44
N ASP A 20 0.90 -1.56 14.66
CA ASP A 20 2.20 -0.91 14.67
C ASP A 20 2.11 0.56 14.21
N PRO A 21 2.69 1.51 14.97
CA PRO A 21 2.56 2.93 14.68
C PRO A 21 3.16 3.31 13.31
N ILE A 22 4.21 2.62 12.85
CA ILE A 22 4.83 2.89 11.55
C ILE A 22 3.90 2.39 10.43
N ARG A 23 3.29 1.21 10.59
CA ARG A 23 2.28 0.73 9.62
C ARG A 23 1.07 1.66 9.51
N ARG A 24 0.58 2.18 10.64
CA ARG A 24 -0.51 3.17 10.66
C ARG A 24 -0.11 4.48 9.98
N GLU A 25 1.11 4.94 10.23
CA GLU A 25 1.66 6.14 9.58
C GLU A 25 1.78 5.96 8.06
N ILE A 26 2.30 4.81 7.60
CA ILE A 26 2.40 4.48 6.17
C ILE A 26 1.02 4.43 5.51
N LEU A 27 0.05 3.75 6.12
CA LEU A 27 -1.32 3.69 5.58
C LEU A 27 -1.93 5.08 5.46
N LYS A 28 -1.79 5.91 6.50
CA LYS A 28 -2.26 7.29 6.47
C LYS A 28 -1.62 8.10 5.33
N VAL A 29 -0.30 7.97 5.12
CA VAL A 29 0.40 8.65 4.02
C VAL A 29 -0.14 8.19 2.67
N VAL A 30 -0.29 6.88 2.47
CA VAL A 30 -0.78 6.31 1.21
C VAL A 30 -2.23 6.73 0.93
N GLU A 31 -3.10 6.72 1.96
CA GLU A 31 -4.49 7.18 1.84
C GLU A 31 -4.58 8.67 1.51
N GLN A 32 -3.80 9.51 2.19
CA GLN A 32 -3.78 10.95 1.93
C GLN A 32 -3.28 11.31 0.53
N MET A 33 -2.35 10.52 0.00
CA MET A 33 -1.80 10.71 -1.34
C MET A 33 -2.65 10.03 -2.42
N GLY A 34 -3.58 9.14 -2.08
CA GLY A 34 -4.31 8.27 -3.00
C GLY A 34 -3.47 7.11 -3.58
N ALA A 35 -2.22 7.38 -3.93
CA ALA A 35 -1.19 6.39 -4.24
C ALA A 35 0.22 6.95 -3.94
N ALA A 36 1.15 6.09 -3.53
CA ALA A 36 2.52 6.52 -3.26
C ALA A 36 3.55 5.46 -3.65
N THR A 37 4.70 5.90 -4.16
CA THR A 37 5.90 5.06 -4.35
C THR A 37 6.63 4.84 -3.03
N LEU A 38 7.48 3.81 -2.97
CA LEU A 38 8.29 3.53 -1.77
C LEU A 38 9.14 4.75 -1.36
N SER A 39 9.70 5.46 -2.36
CA SER A 39 10.51 6.66 -2.14
C SER A 39 9.71 7.82 -1.54
N GLN A 40 8.46 8.01 -1.95
CA GLN A 40 7.57 9.02 -1.39
C GLN A 40 7.21 8.67 0.06
N ILE A 41 6.90 7.40 0.35
CA ILE A 41 6.62 6.95 1.71
C ILE A 41 7.82 7.17 2.63
N VAL A 42 9.03 6.82 2.17
CA VAL A 42 10.29 7.07 2.90
C VAL A 42 10.47 8.56 3.20
N LYS A 43 10.30 9.42 2.19
CA LYS A 43 10.45 10.88 2.33
C LYS A 43 9.44 11.47 3.33
N THR A 44 8.17 11.04 3.26
CA THR A 44 7.10 11.59 4.10
C THR A 44 7.17 11.09 5.53
N THR A 45 7.41 9.79 5.75
CA THR A 45 7.47 9.19 7.10
C THR A 45 8.82 9.40 7.82
N ARG A 46 9.84 9.82 7.07
CA ARG A 46 11.24 9.98 7.53
C ARG A 46 11.82 8.72 8.16
N LYS A 47 11.35 7.54 7.74
CA LYS A 47 11.92 6.24 8.16
C LYS A 47 12.97 5.78 7.16
N SER A 48 13.81 4.82 7.56
CA SER A 48 14.78 4.22 6.65
C SER A 48 14.09 3.40 5.56
N TRP A 49 14.74 3.27 4.39
CA TRP A 49 14.22 2.48 3.27
C TRP A 49 13.87 1.04 3.67
N GLY A 50 14.79 0.35 4.35
CA GLY A 50 14.57 -1.03 4.80
C GLY A 50 13.39 -1.17 5.76
N ALA A 51 13.19 -0.20 6.67
CA ALA A 51 12.04 -0.20 7.55
C ALA A 51 10.73 -0.06 6.77
N VAL A 52 10.64 0.94 5.88
CA VAL A 52 9.44 1.15 5.06
C VAL A 52 9.17 -0.07 4.17
N GLN A 53 10.19 -0.62 3.52
CA GLN A 53 10.06 -1.80 2.66
C GLN A 53 9.49 -3.00 3.43
N TRP A 54 10.00 -3.27 4.64
CA TRP A 54 9.48 -4.34 5.49
C TRP A 54 8.02 -4.09 5.89
N HIS A 55 7.69 -2.89 6.35
CA HIS A 55 6.31 -2.58 6.77
C HIS A 55 5.32 -2.62 5.60
N VAL A 56 5.72 -2.15 4.42
CA VAL A 56 4.92 -2.24 3.18
C VAL A 56 4.68 -3.70 2.81
N TYR A 57 5.73 -4.54 2.81
CA TYR A 57 5.59 -5.99 2.57
C TYR A 57 4.59 -6.64 3.53
N VAL A 58 4.65 -6.31 4.83
CA VAL A 58 3.70 -6.83 5.82
C VAL A 58 2.28 -6.36 5.51
N LEU A 59 2.09 -5.08 5.18
CA LEU A 59 0.78 -4.52 4.87
C LEU A 59 0.16 -5.12 3.60
N GLU A 60 0.97 -5.38 2.57
CA GLU A 60 0.52 -6.07 1.35
C GLU A 60 0.11 -7.51 1.65
N ARG A 61 0.90 -8.23 2.44
CA ARG A 61 0.56 -9.60 2.87
C ARG A 61 -0.71 -9.68 3.69
N GLU A 62 -1.02 -8.64 4.45
CA GLU A 62 -2.26 -8.50 5.22
C GLU A 62 -3.43 -7.99 4.37
N GLY A 63 -3.22 -7.67 3.10
CA GLY A 63 -4.24 -7.14 2.18
C GLY A 63 -4.67 -5.70 2.47
N ARG A 64 -3.94 -4.99 3.34
CA ARG A 64 -4.21 -3.61 3.75
C ARG A 64 -3.62 -2.59 2.78
N LEU A 65 -2.61 -3.00 2.03
CA LEU A 65 -2.04 -2.27 0.91
C LEU A 65 -2.13 -3.17 -0.33
N LYS A 66 -2.26 -2.55 -1.49
CA LYS A 66 -2.11 -3.19 -2.80
C LYS A 66 -1.05 -2.42 -3.57
N SER A 67 -0.47 -3.03 -4.59
CA SER A 67 0.47 -2.37 -5.47
C SER A 67 0.10 -2.51 -6.94
N VAL A 68 0.49 -1.50 -7.71
CA VAL A 68 0.40 -1.49 -9.16
C VAL A 68 1.72 -0.99 -9.73
N LYS A 69 2.29 -1.76 -10.65
CA LYS A 69 3.39 -1.28 -11.49
C LYS A 69 2.82 -0.51 -12.67
N ILE A 70 3.33 0.70 -12.88
CA ILE A 70 3.04 1.61 -13.99
C ILE A 70 4.37 2.16 -14.51
N GLY A 71 4.74 1.82 -15.75
CA GLY A 71 6.08 2.05 -16.28
C GLY A 71 7.18 1.48 -15.36
N LEU A 72 8.10 2.34 -14.91
CA LEU A 72 9.21 1.96 -14.02
C LEU A 72 8.87 2.02 -12.53
N PHE A 73 7.69 2.53 -12.17
CA PHE A 73 7.33 2.80 -10.79
C PHE A 73 6.33 1.78 -10.25
N ILE A 74 6.48 1.47 -8.96
CA ILE A 74 5.49 0.70 -8.21
C ILE A 74 4.79 1.70 -7.29
N TYR A 75 3.47 1.78 -7.44
CA TYR A 75 2.59 2.59 -6.62
C TYR A 75 1.85 1.69 -5.65
N TYR A 76 1.88 2.06 -4.38
CA TYR A 76 1.10 1.42 -3.34
C TYR A 76 -0.15 2.23 -3.06
N PHE A 77 -1.27 1.53 -2.83
CA PHE A 77 -2.57 2.15 -2.63
C PHE A 77 -3.48 1.30 -1.73
N THR A 78 -4.50 1.93 -1.15
CA THR A 78 -5.57 1.26 -0.40
C THR A 78 -6.88 1.23 -1.20
N ASN A 79 -7.13 2.25 -2.03
CA ASN A 79 -8.30 2.36 -2.90
C ASN A 79 -7.86 2.42 -4.39
N PRO A 80 -8.30 1.47 -5.24
CA PRO A 80 -7.87 1.41 -6.64
C PRO A 80 -8.33 2.61 -7.46
N LYS A 81 -9.52 3.15 -7.20
CA LYS A 81 -10.06 4.30 -7.93
C LYS A 81 -9.26 5.57 -7.63
N ALA A 82 -9.04 5.86 -6.35
CA ALA A 82 -8.24 7.01 -5.93
C ALA A 82 -6.79 6.91 -6.46
N ALA A 83 -6.22 5.71 -6.49
CA ALA A 83 -4.91 5.47 -7.06
C ALA A 83 -4.86 5.78 -8.55
N ALA A 84 -5.85 5.32 -9.32
CA ALA A 84 -5.93 5.60 -10.75
C ALA A 84 -6.01 7.10 -11.03
N GLU A 85 -6.87 7.83 -10.33
CA GLU A 85 -7.04 9.28 -10.47
C GLU A 85 -5.73 10.04 -10.21
N VAL A 86 -5.01 9.68 -9.15
CA VAL A 86 -3.73 10.31 -8.80
C VAL A 86 -2.62 9.97 -9.79
N ILE A 87 -2.52 8.71 -10.22
CA ILE A 87 -1.48 8.29 -11.18
C ILE A 87 -1.74 8.94 -12.54
N LEU A 88 -2.97 8.93 -13.03
CA LEU A 88 -3.34 9.53 -14.32
C LEU A 88 -3.13 11.05 -14.34
N SER A 89 -3.31 11.74 -13.21
CA SER A 89 -3.05 13.18 -13.10
C SER A 89 -1.57 13.52 -12.92
N SER A 90 -0.73 12.57 -12.51
CA SER A 90 0.69 12.80 -12.21
C SER A 90 1.65 12.35 -13.31
N VAL A 91 1.18 11.51 -14.24
CA VAL A 91 2.01 10.93 -15.31
C VAL A 91 1.74 11.65 -16.63
N ASP A 92 2.79 11.93 -17.39
CA ASP A 92 2.66 12.42 -18.77
C ASP A 92 1.97 11.35 -19.64
N PRO A 93 0.82 11.65 -20.27
CA PRO A 93 0.10 10.70 -21.11
C PRO A 93 0.95 10.09 -22.23
N ASN A 94 1.95 10.82 -22.74
CA ASN A 94 2.82 10.32 -23.82
C ASN A 94 3.81 9.25 -23.35
N ASN A 95 4.08 9.18 -22.04
CA ASN A 95 4.97 8.21 -21.43
C ASN A 95 4.21 7.00 -20.86
N LEU A 96 2.90 6.97 -20.98
CA LEU A 96 2.05 5.89 -20.49
C LEU A 96 1.81 4.88 -21.60
N SER A 97 2.22 3.62 -21.38
CA SER A 97 1.93 2.55 -22.33
C SER A 97 0.41 2.32 -22.42
N PRO A 98 -0.11 1.84 -23.57
CA PRO A 98 -1.53 1.50 -23.69
C PRO A 98 -1.98 0.46 -22.63
N GLU A 99 -1.11 -0.49 -22.29
CA GLU A 99 -1.35 -1.49 -21.24
C GLU A 99 -1.50 -0.84 -19.85
N ASP A 100 -0.58 0.05 -19.48
CA ASP A 100 -0.66 0.77 -18.20
C ASP A 100 -1.91 1.67 -18.15
N ARG A 101 -2.29 2.26 -19.29
CA ARG A 101 -3.49 3.07 -19.40
C ARG A 101 -4.76 2.25 -19.17
N GLU A 102 -4.89 1.12 -19.87
CA GLU A 102 -6.02 0.21 -19.70
C GLU A 102 -6.14 -0.27 -18.25
N LYS A 103 -5.02 -0.60 -17.62
CA LYS A 103 -4.96 -1.00 -16.22
C LYS A 103 -5.47 0.10 -15.28
N LEU A 104 -5.09 1.35 -15.52
CA LEU A 104 -5.54 2.50 -14.72
C LEU A 104 -7.02 2.80 -14.97
N ASP A 105 -7.49 2.71 -16.21
CA ASP A 105 -8.90 2.89 -16.53
C ASP A 105 -9.76 1.79 -15.88
N LEU A 106 -9.29 0.54 -15.86
CA LEU A 106 -9.93 -0.55 -15.09
C LEU A 106 -9.91 -0.24 -13.59
N MET A 107 -8.80 0.24 -13.04
CA MET A 107 -8.70 0.65 -11.64
C MET A 107 -9.69 1.77 -11.27
N ALA A 108 -9.89 2.75 -12.16
CA ALA A 108 -10.85 3.83 -11.99
C ALA A 108 -12.32 3.36 -12.03
N SER A 109 -12.59 2.23 -12.71
CA SER A 109 -13.94 1.67 -12.84
C SER A 109 -14.44 0.90 -11.61
N PHE A 110 -13.56 0.54 -10.66
CA PHE A 110 -14.00 -0.17 -9.45
C PHE A 110 -14.90 0.71 -8.57
N ALA A 111 -16.01 0.12 -8.10
CA ALA A 111 -16.86 0.75 -7.11
C ALA A 111 -16.09 0.96 -5.79
N SER A 112 -16.32 2.12 -5.17
CA SER A 112 -15.66 2.56 -3.92
C SER A 112 -16.21 1.86 -2.70
#